data_AF-A0A0B1S289-F1
#
_entry.id   AF-A0A0B1S289-F1
#
_cell.length_a   1.000
_cell.length_b   1.000
_cell.length_c   1.000
_cell.angle_alpha   90.00
_cell.angle_beta   90.00
_cell.angle_gamma   90.00
#
_symmetry.space_group_name_H-M   'P 1'
#
loop_
_entity.id
_entity.type
_entity.pdbx_description
1 polymer ?
#
loop_
_entity_poly.entity_id
_entity_poly.type
_entity_poly.pdbx_seq_one_letter_code
_entity_poly.pdbx_strand_id
1 'polypeptide(L)'
;MAPHTMPEYDQRGPQWLYTIMKNMWANWLPQSSLSDVQYRASYVVYPKPGLKLISVNTIYCSEFNFYLYINQTDPDATLQWLVEELADSERKGDKVCLIVSLTIVTVMISRKFTRL
;
A
#
# COMPACT_ATOMS: atom_id res chain seq x y z
N MET A 1 -10.88 -8.42 -2.30
CA MET A 1 -9.54 -9.01 -2.19
C MET A 1 -9.40 -9.73 -0.87
N ALA A 2 -9.08 -11.02 -0.90
CA ALA A 2 -8.82 -11.79 0.32
C ALA A 2 -7.45 -11.40 0.90
N PRO A 3 -7.34 -11.14 2.21
CA PRO A 3 -6.04 -11.01 2.89
C PRO A 3 -5.40 -12.38 3.12
N HIS A 4 -4.08 -12.41 3.32
CA HIS A 4 -3.28 -13.62 3.57
C HIS A 4 -3.72 -14.38 4.83
N THR A 5 -4.35 -13.68 5.78
CA THR A 5 -4.89 -14.26 7.01
C THR A 5 -6.20 -15.02 6.81
N MET A 6 -6.81 -14.95 5.62
CA MET A 6 -8.07 -15.62 5.32
C MET A 6 -7.87 -17.14 5.17
N PRO A 7 -8.78 -17.98 5.71
CA PRO A 7 -8.83 -19.40 5.37
C PRO A 7 -8.96 -19.61 3.86
N GLU A 8 -8.31 -20.65 3.32
CA GLU A 8 -8.31 -20.96 1.87
C GLU A 8 -7.71 -19.83 0.98
N TYR A 9 -6.78 -19.03 1.52
CA TYR A 9 -6.10 -17.98 0.74
C TYR A 9 -5.52 -18.51 -0.58
N ASP A 10 -4.92 -19.69 -0.59
CA ASP A 10 -4.33 -20.26 -1.82
C ASP A 10 -5.36 -20.50 -2.94
N GLN A 11 -6.64 -20.65 -2.59
CA GLN A 11 -7.72 -20.90 -3.56
C GLN A 11 -8.46 -19.62 -3.96
N ARG A 12 -8.61 -18.66 -3.03
CA ARG A 12 -9.45 -17.46 -3.23
C ARG A 12 -8.66 -16.15 -3.21
N GLY A 13 -7.37 -16.23 -2.95
CA GLY A 13 -6.45 -15.13 -2.86
C GLY A 13 -6.21 -14.46 -4.22
N PRO A 14 -5.94 -13.15 -4.24
CA PRO A 14 -5.61 -12.41 -5.45
C PRO A 14 -4.19 -12.70 -5.96
N GLN A 15 -3.49 -13.72 -5.46
CA GLN A 15 -2.06 -13.92 -5.71
C GLN A 15 -1.74 -14.06 -7.21
N TRP A 16 -2.63 -14.68 -7.99
CA TRP A 16 -2.51 -14.77 -9.44
C TRP A 16 -2.48 -13.39 -10.10
N LEU A 17 -3.33 -12.46 -9.64
CA LEU A 17 -3.44 -11.09 -10.14
C LEU A 17 -2.21 -10.27 -9.73
N TYR A 18 -1.78 -10.38 -8.46
CA TYR A 18 -0.57 -9.71 -7.96
C TYR A 18 0.68 -10.12 -8.72
N THR A 19 0.76 -11.40 -9.11
CA THR A 19 1.86 -11.90 -9.95
C THR A 19 1.85 -11.26 -11.33
N ILE A 20 0.67 -11.13 -11.97
CA ILE A 20 0.53 -10.44 -13.25
C ILE A 20 0.91 -8.96 -13.11
N MET A 21 0.40 -8.26 -12.10
CA MET A 21 0.71 -6.84 -11.85
C MET A 21 2.21 -6.62 -11.66
N LYS A 22 2.87 -7.44 -10.84
CA LYS A 22 4.32 -7.41 -10.65
C LYS A 22 5.06 -7.53 -11.99
N ASN A 23 4.70 -8.52 -12.81
CA ASN A 23 5.38 -8.78 -14.08
C ASN A 23 5.15 -7.65 -15.08
N MET A 24 3.93 -7.11 -15.18
CA MET A 24 3.62 -6.00 -16.07
C MET A 24 4.31 -4.70 -15.64
N TRP A 25 4.39 -4.43 -14.34
CA TRP A 25 4.93 -3.19 -13.80
C TRP A 25 6.43 -3.24 -13.51
N ALA A 26 7.09 -4.39 -13.72
CA ALA A 26 8.53 -4.56 -13.54
C ALA A 26 9.38 -3.56 -14.35
N ASN A 27 8.86 -3.08 -15.48
CA ASN A 27 9.55 -2.08 -16.31
C ASN A 27 9.40 -0.64 -15.81
N TRP A 28 8.45 -0.37 -14.91
CA TRP A 28 8.13 0.98 -14.44
C TRP A 28 8.46 1.19 -12.96
N LEU A 29 8.52 0.11 -12.18
CA LEU A 29 8.78 0.14 -10.75
C LEU A 29 10.18 -0.41 -10.44
N PRO A 30 10.87 0.14 -9.44
CA PRO A 30 12.13 -0.41 -8.99
C PRO A 30 11.92 -1.79 -8.34
N GLN A 31 12.94 -2.63 -8.44
CA GLN A 31 12.88 -4.02 -7.97
C GLN A 31 12.48 -4.15 -6.49
N SER A 32 12.86 -3.19 -5.65
CA SER A 32 12.49 -3.14 -4.23
C SER A 32 10.97 -3.16 -4.03
N SER A 33 10.25 -2.42 -4.87
CA SER A 33 8.81 -2.20 -4.74
C SER A 33 7.97 -3.34 -5.31
N LEU A 34 8.55 -4.15 -6.19
CA LEU A 34 7.86 -5.30 -6.79
C LEU A 34 7.48 -6.36 -5.76
N SER A 35 8.21 -6.46 -4.65
CA SER A 35 7.88 -7.35 -3.54
C SER A 35 6.58 -6.92 -2.86
N ASP A 36 6.40 -5.62 -2.60
CA ASP A 36 5.18 -5.05 -2.03
C ASP A 36 3.99 -5.18 -2.99
N VAL A 37 4.21 -4.97 -4.30
CA VAL A 37 3.17 -5.18 -5.32
C VAL A 37 2.68 -6.63 -5.29
N GLN A 38 3.61 -7.59 -5.20
CA GLN A 38 3.28 -9.01 -5.18
C GLN A 38 2.55 -9.43 -3.89
N TYR A 39 2.80 -8.75 -2.79
CA TYR A 39 2.19 -9.05 -1.50
C TYR A 39 0.81 -8.41 -1.33
N ARG A 40 0.69 -7.09 -1.54
CA ARG A 40 -0.52 -6.32 -1.17
C ARG A 40 -1.08 -5.44 -2.28
N ALA A 41 -0.50 -5.51 -3.49
CA ALA A 41 -0.72 -4.55 -4.59
C ALA A 41 -0.62 -3.07 -4.15
N SER A 42 0.21 -2.82 -3.15
CA SER A 42 0.62 -1.48 -2.72
C SER A 42 2.12 -1.36 -2.97
N TYR A 43 2.62 -0.16 -3.16
CA TYR A 43 4.05 0.03 -3.44
C TYR A 43 4.51 1.43 -3.10
N VAL A 44 5.83 1.56 -2.87
CA VAL A 44 6.50 2.85 -2.69
C VAL A 44 7.48 3.08 -3.82
N VAL A 45 7.55 4.29 -4.36
CA VAL A 45 8.61 4.71 -5.28
C VAL A 45 9.08 6.12 -4.94
N TYR A 46 10.26 6.47 -5.43
CA TYR A 46 10.79 7.83 -5.32
C TYR A 46 10.93 8.44 -6.72
N PRO A 47 9.92 9.18 -7.21
CA PRO A 47 10.00 9.80 -8.53
C PRO A 47 11.10 10.86 -8.62
N LYS A 48 11.46 11.47 -7.48
CA LYS A 48 12.59 12.40 -7.33
C LYS A 48 13.10 12.38 -5.89
N PRO A 49 14.35 12.80 -5.63
CA PRO A 49 14.85 12.97 -4.27
C PRO A 49 13.94 13.88 -3.45
N GLY A 50 13.64 13.50 -2.21
CA GLY A 50 12.75 14.28 -1.33
C GLY A 50 11.25 14.08 -1.57
N LEU A 51 10.84 13.23 -2.52
CA LEU A 51 9.44 12.90 -2.79
C LEU A 51 9.24 11.38 -2.81
N LYS A 52 8.54 10.86 -1.80
CA LYS A 52 8.07 9.48 -1.72
C LYS A 52 6.64 9.39 -2.27
N LEU A 53 6.40 8.53 -3.24
CA LEU A 53 5.08 8.20 -3.73
C LEU A 53 4.66 6.85 -3.16
N ILE A 54 3.51 6.80 -2.52
CA ILE A 54 2.97 5.59 -1.90
C ILE A 54 1.62 5.31 -2.58
N SER A 55 1.54 4.17 -3.25
CA SER A 55 0.28 3.66 -3.79
C SER A 55 -0.31 2.65 -2.81
N VAL A 56 -1.51 2.89 -2.31
CA VAL A 56 -2.20 2.03 -1.34
C VAL A 56 -3.40 1.35 -1.98
N ASN A 57 -3.50 0.04 -1.77
CA ASN A 57 -4.61 -0.77 -2.23
C ASN A 57 -5.85 -0.60 -1.33
N THR A 58 -6.73 0.35 -1.68
CA THR A 58 -7.93 0.66 -0.90
C THR A 58 -9.04 -0.38 -0.98
N ILE A 59 -8.87 -1.46 -1.73
CA ILE A 59 -9.83 -2.57 -1.70
C ILE A 59 -9.94 -3.20 -0.30
N TYR A 60 -8.89 -3.07 0.52
CA TYR A 60 -8.88 -3.51 1.92
C TYR A 60 -9.72 -2.60 2.84
N CYS A 61 -10.23 -1.48 2.34
CA CYS A 61 -11.17 -0.59 3.03
C CYS A 61 -12.55 -0.54 2.36
N SER A 62 -12.78 -1.36 1.34
CA SER A 62 -14.02 -1.32 0.54
C SER A 62 -15.14 -2.13 1.20
N GLU A 63 -16.33 -1.52 1.32
CA GLU A 63 -17.55 -2.20 1.78
C GLU A 63 -17.99 -3.34 0.85
N PHE A 64 -17.55 -3.28 -0.42
CA PHE A 64 -17.82 -4.32 -1.43
C PHE A 64 -16.79 -5.47 -1.41
N ASN A 65 -15.81 -5.42 -0.50
CA ASN A 65 -14.87 -6.52 -0.32
C ASN A 65 -15.42 -7.53 0.68
N PHE A 66 -16.22 -8.50 0.19
CA PHE A 66 -16.90 -9.48 1.04
C PHE A 66 -15.97 -10.34 1.92
N TYR A 67 -14.69 -10.47 1.56
CA TYR A 67 -13.71 -11.20 2.36
C TYR A 67 -13.43 -10.54 3.71
N LEU A 68 -13.64 -9.22 3.81
CA LEU A 68 -13.39 -8.47 5.05
C LEU A 68 -14.41 -8.76 6.14
N TYR A 69 -15.60 -9.29 5.83
CA TYR A 69 -16.57 -9.67 6.86
C TYR A 69 -16.10 -10.80 7.77
N ILE A 70 -15.05 -11.54 7.37
CA ILE A 70 -14.39 -12.53 8.24
C ILE A 70 -13.55 -11.83 9.31
N ASN A 71 -12.68 -10.89 8.89
CA ASN A 71 -11.87 -10.08 9.78
C ASN A 71 -11.54 -8.74 9.11
N GLN A 72 -11.96 -7.64 9.74
CA GLN A 72 -11.75 -6.28 9.26
C GLN A 72 -10.52 -5.61 9.88
N THR A 73 -9.84 -6.28 10.82
CA THR A 73 -8.68 -5.72 11.52
C THR A 73 -7.48 -5.70 10.59
N ASP A 74 -7.11 -4.50 10.13
CA ASP A 74 -5.97 -4.17 9.27
C ASP A 74 -5.53 -5.30 8.30
N PRO A 75 -6.30 -5.53 7.22
CA PRO A 75 -6.02 -6.61 6.27
C PRO A 75 -4.59 -6.50 5.69
N ASP A 76 -3.84 -7.59 5.78
CA ASP A 76 -2.43 -7.70 5.41
C ASP A 76 -1.49 -6.71 6.15
N ALA A 77 -1.93 -6.10 7.26
CA ALA A 77 -1.17 -5.04 7.95
C ALA A 77 -0.90 -3.81 7.05
N THR A 78 -1.85 -3.47 6.17
CA THR A 78 -1.70 -2.40 5.19
C THR A 78 -1.61 -1.02 5.83
N LEU A 79 -2.39 -0.75 6.87
CA LEU A 79 -2.34 0.51 7.62
C LEU A 79 -1.07 0.59 8.46
N GLN A 80 -0.68 -0.51 9.12
CA GLN A 80 0.59 -0.57 9.85
C GLN A 80 1.78 -0.26 8.92
N TRP A 81 1.83 -0.90 7.75
CA TRP A 81 2.86 -0.63 6.72
C TRP A 81 2.84 0.84 6.26
N LEU A 82 1.66 1.42 6.02
CA LEU A 82 1.54 2.83 5.65
C LEU A 82 2.07 3.75 6.76
N VAL A 83 1.75 3.49 8.02
CA VAL A 83 2.25 4.27 9.17
C VAL A 83 3.78 4.22 9.24
N GLU A 84 4.37 3.05 9.03
CA GLU A 84 5.83 2.89 9.01
C GLU A 84 6.49 3.71 7.89
N GLU A 85 5.90 3.71 6.68
CA GLU A 85 6.39 4.48 5.54
C GLU A 85 6.27 6.01 5.74
N LEU A 86 5.18 6.46 6.37
CA LEU A 86 4.97 7.86 6.71
C LEU A 86 5.94 8.31 7.81
N ALA A 87 6.13 7.50 8.86
CA ALA A 87 7.07 7.77 9.94
C ALA A 87 8.53 7.82 9.43
N ASP A 88 8.89 6.92 8.50
CA ASP A 88 10.18 6.98 7.82
C ASP A 88 10.37 8.26 7.01
N SER A 89 9.33 8.68 6.27
CA SER A 89 9.36 9.93 5.49
C SER A 89 9.51 11.15 6.40
N GLU A 90 8.81 11.18 7.53
CA GLU A 90 8.91 12.26 8.52
C GLU A 90 10.34 12.37 9.08
N ARG A 91 10.97 11.25 9.44
CA ARG A 91 12.37 11.23 9.91
C ARG A 91 13.35 11.76 8.85
N LYS A 92 13.10 11.48 7.57
CA LYS A 92 13.95 11.91 6.44
C LYS A 92 13.62 13.32 5.94
N GLY A 93 12.47 13.87 6.32
CA GLY A 93 11.96 15.14 5.80
C GLY A 93 11.41 15.05 4.37
N ASP A 94 11.08 13.84 3.91
CA ASP A 94 10.53 13.60 2.58
C ASP A 94 9.06 14.04 2.52
N LYS A 95 8.66 14.61 1.37
CA LYS A 95 7.24 14.82 1.07
C LYS A 95 6.63 13.52 0.58
N VAL A 96 5.38 13.27 0.93
CA VAL A 96 4.66 12.06 0.51
C VAL A 96 3.57 12.42 -0.49
N CYS A 97 3.45 11.66 -1.58
CA CYS A 97 2.29 11.67 -2.47
C CYS A 97 1.55 10.35 -2.30
N LEU A 98 0.30 10.40 -1.82
CA LEU A 98 -0.52 9.21 -1.65
C LEU A 98 -1.41 9.02 -2.88
N ILE A 99 -1.38 7.83 -3.45
CA ILE A 99 -2.29 7.44 -4.52
C ILE A 99 -3.12 6.30 -3.98
N VAL A 100 -4.44 6.46 -4.01
CA VAL A 100 -5.36 5.39 -3.67
C VAL A 100 -6.04 4.90 -4.94
N SER A 101 -6.24 3.58 -5.03
CA SER A 101 -6.80 2.96 -6.25
C SER A 101 -8.18 3.52 -6.66
N LEU A 102 -8.88 4.21 -5.75
CA LEU A 102 -10.17 4.84 -5.98
C LEU A 102 -10.10 6.37 -6.18
N THR A 103 -8.98 7.05 -5.89
CA THR A 103 -8.82 8.52 -5.97
C THR A 103 -7.33 8.92 -5.84
N ILE A 104 -6.86 10.00 -6.48
CA ILE A 104 -5.51 10.55 -6.19
C ILE A 104 -5.63 11.51 -5.00
N VAL A 105 -4.87 11.30 -3.92
CA VAL A 105 -4.90 12.18 -2.72
C VAL A 105 -3.50 12.69 -2.39
N THR A 106 -3.19 13.92 -2.79
CA THR A 106 -1.92 14.54 -2.40
C THR A 106 -1.96 14.92 -0.91
N VAL A 107 -1.22 14.21 -0.06
CA VAL A 107 -1.03 14.55 1.35
C VAL A 107 0.29 15.30 1.52
N MET A 108 0.25 16.64 1.58
CA MET A 108 1.42 17.40 2.04
C MET A 108 1.55 17.28 3.55
N ILE A 109 2.51 16.48 4.02
CA ILE A 109 2.96 16.52 5.41
C ILE A 109 3.72 17.84 5.61
N SER A 110 3.01 18.89 6.00
CA SER A 110 3.60 20.14 6.47
C SER A 110 3.51 20.15 7.99
N ARG A 111 4.68 20.14 8.64
CA ARG A 111 4.88 20.19 10.10
C ARG A 111 3.77 20.94 10.84
N LYS A 112 2.94 20.22 11.61
CA LYS A 112 2.40 20.63 12.93
C LYS A 112 1.92 19.39 13.71
N PHE A 113 2.84 18.53 14.15
CA PHE A 113 2.62 17.75 15.36
C PHE A 113 3.70 18.14 16.37
N THR A 114 3.54 19.35 16.90
CA THR A 114 4.30 19.77 18.07
C THR A 114 3.75 18.99 19.26
N ARG A 115 4.63 18.18 19.87
CA ARG A 115 4.54 17.57 21.21
C ARG A 115 3.34 18.02 22.06
N LEU A 116 2.54 17.04 22.50
CA LEU A 116 1.95 17.02 23.84
C LEU A 116 2.48 15.79 24.56
#